data_AF-A0A367LW25-F1
#
_entry.id   AF-A0A367LW25-F1
#
_cell.length_a   1.000
_cell.length_b   1.000
_cell.length_c   1.000
_cell.angle_alpha   90.00
_cell.angle_beta   90.00
_cell.angle_gamma   90.00
#
_symmetry.space_group_name_H-M   'P 1'
#
loop_
_entity.id
_entity.type
_entity.pdbx_description
1 polymer ?
#
loop_
_entity_poly.entity_id
_entity_poly.type
_entity_poly.pdbx_seq_one_letter_code
_entity_poly.pdbx_strand_id
1 'polypeptide(L)'
;LAWVLVRYEFPGRKIIDAMIDLPIALPTAVAGIALTALYAPAGLVGQFASDLGFKIAYTPLGITLALTFVTLPIVVRTVQQVRADIPKEVEEAAACLGARPL
;
A
#
# COMPACT_ATOMS: atom_id res chain seq x y z
N LEU A 1 7.64 5.97 2.88
CA LEU A 1 6.93 4.84 2.22
C LEU A 1 5.99 5.33 1.11
N ALA A 2 4.92 6.09 1.39
CA ALA A 2 4.04 6.64 0.35
C ALA A 2 4.78 7.47 -0.73
N TRP A 3 5.80 8.23 -0.33
CA TRP A 3 6.64 9.01 -1.25
C TRP A 3 7.62 8.17 -2.09
N VAL A 4 8.09 7.03 -1.58
CA VAL A 4 9.01 6.13 -2.33
C VAL A 4 8.23 5.26 -3.32
N LEU A 5 7.04 4.80 -2.94
CA LEU A 5 6.15 4.00 -3.79
C LEU A 5 5.60 4.80 -4.99
N VAL A 6 5.43 6.11 -4.85
CA VAL A 6 4.89 6.97 -5.91
C VAL A 6 5.98 7.57 -6.82
N ARG A 7 7.23 7.66 -6.36
CA ARG A 7 8.27 8.46 -7.04
C ARG A 7 9.30 7.64 -7.83
N TYR A 8 9.45 6.33 -7.57
CA TYR A 8 10.45 5.51 -8.26
C TYR A 8 9.84 4.66 -9.38
N GLU A 9 10.24 4.92 -10.63
CA GLU A 9 10.03 4.01 -11.75
C GLU A 9 11.13 2.96 -11.73
N PHE A 10 10.83 1.74 -11.27
CA PHE A 10 11.77 0.62 -11.28
C PHE A 10 11.17 -0.58 -12.03
N PRO A 11 12.01 -1.44 -12.63
CA PRO A 11 11.53 -2.65 -13.31
C PRO A 11 10.83 -3.56 -12.28
N GLY A 12 9.51 -3.71 -12.42
CA GLY A 12 8.65 -4.43 -11.46
C GLY A 12 7.52 -3.60 -10.87
N ARG A 13 7.53 -2.26 -11.06
CA ARG A 13 6.49 -1.35 -10.55
C ARG A 13 5.06 -1.77 -10.94
N LYS A 14 4.83 -2.21 -12.18
CA LYS A 14 3.49 -2.63 -12.64
C LYS A 14 2.90 -3.80 -11.83
N ILE A 15 3.75 -4.72 -11.38
CA ILE A 15 3.31 -5.86 -10.57
C ILE A 15 2.92 -5.37 -9.17
N ILE A 16 3.73 -4.49 -8.58
CA ILE A 16 3.45 -3.92 -7.26
C ILE A 16 2.21 -3.02 -7.31
N ASP A 17 2.06 -2.19 -8.34
CA ASP A 17 0.87 -1.38 -8.56
C ASP A 17 -0.38 -2.27 -8.67
N ALA A 18 -0.31 -3.38 -9.41
CA ALA A 18 -1.41 -4.35 -9.50
C ALA A 18 -1.72 -5.02 -8.14
N MET A 19 -0.70 -5.33 -7.33
CA MET A 19 -0.90 -5.85 -5.97
C MET A 19 -1.54 -4.83 -5.03
N ILE A 20 -1.19 -3.55 -5.17
CA ILE A 20 -1.75 -2.44 -4.38
C ILE A 20 -3.20 -2.18 -4.77
N ASP A 21 -3.55 -2.33 -6.04
CA ASP A 21 -4.91 -2.14 -6.56
C ASP A 21 -5.82 -3.36 -6.33
N LEU A 22 -5.25 -4.53 -6.01
CA LEU A 22 -5.98 -5.78 -5.73
C LEU A 22 -7.12 -5.62 -4.71
N PRO A 23 -6.97 -4.91 -3.57
CA PRO A 23 -8.03 -4.76 -2.58
C PRO A 23 -9.27 -4.05 -3.15
N ILE A 24 -9.06 -3.11 -4.07
CA ILE A 24 -10.13 -2.31 -4.68
C ILE A 24 -10.81 -3.08 -5.82
N ALA A 25 -10.09 -4.03 -6.44
CA ALA A 25 -10.61 -4.88 -7.50
C ALA A 25 -11.54 -5.99 -6.97
N LEU A 26 -11.44 -6.33 -5.67
CA LEU A 26 -12.25 -7.37 -5.05
C LEU A 26 -13.55 -6.80 -4.46
N PRO A 27 -14.69 -7.52 -4.57
CA PRO A 27 -15.87 -7.19 -3.79
C PRO A 27 -15.56 -7.21 -2.29
N THR A 28 -16.13 -6.28 -1.51
CA THR A 28 -15.86 -6.12 -0.07
C THR A 28 -16.02 -7.40 0.74
N ALA A 29 -17.06 -8.20 0.44
CA ALA A 29 -17.29 -9.49 1.09
C ALA A 29 -16.18 -10.51 0.77
N VAL A 30 -15.71 -10.54 -0.49
CA VAL A 30 -14.62 -11.42 -0.94
C VAL A 30 -13.30 -11.00 -0.29
N ALA A 31 -13.02 -9.70 -0.19
CA ALA A 31 -11.86 -9.19 0.51
C ALA A 31 -11.86 -9.57 2.01
N GLY A 32 -13.01 -9.48 2.68
CA GLY A 32 -13.16 -9.90 4.08
C GLY A 32 -12.86 -11.38 4.30
N ILE A 33 -13.41 -12.25 3.44
CA ILE A 33 -13.17 -13.71 3.52
C ILE A 33 -11.71 -14.03 3.17
N ALA A 34 -11.15 -13.40 2.14
CA ALA A 34 -9.75 -13.60 1.74
C ALA A 34 -8.77 -13.18 2.84
N LEU A 35 -8.97 -12.01 3.45
CA LEU A 35 -8.13 -11.55 4.56
C LEU A 35 -8.29 -12.45 5.78
N THR A 36 -9.51 -12.88 6.10
CA THR A 36 -9.76 -13.82 7.20
C THR A 36 -9.04 -15.15 6.95
N ALA A 37 -9.12 -15.70 5.74
CA ALA A 37 -8.45 -16.94 5.35
C ALA A 37 -6.92 -16.79 5.33
N LEU A 38 -6.41 -15.63 4.93
CA LEU A 38 -4.97 -15.35 4.86
C LEU A 38 -4.34 -15.22 6.26
N TYR A 39 -5.05 -14.56 7.18
CA TYR A 39 -4.60 -14.34 8.56
C TYR A 39 -4.95 -15.49 9.51
N ALA A 40 -5.86 -16.39 9.14
CA ALA A 40 -6.19 -17.58 9.93
C ALA A 40 -4.91 -18.37 10.27
N PRO A 41 -4.87 -19.11 11.39
CA PRO A 41 -3.68 -19.89 11.77
C PRO A 41 -3.22 -20.88 10.68
N ALA A 42 -4.15 -21.35 9.84
CA ALA A 42 -3.87 -22.21 8.68
C ALA A 42 -3.64 -21.44 7.36
N GLY A 43 -3.71 -20.11 7.36
CA GLY A 43 -3.45 -19.25 6.21
C GLY A 43 -1.97 -18.96 6.01
N LEU A 44 -1.56 -18.57 4.80
CA LEU A 44 -0.15 -18.31 4.46
C LEU A 44 0.53 -17.31 5.43
N VAL A 45 -0.17 -16.24 5.83
CA VAL A 45 0.39 -15.22 6.73
C VAL A 45 0.24 -15.63 8.19
N GLY A 46 -0.87 -16.27 8.55
CA GLY A 46 -1.09 -16.73 9.92
C GLY A 46 -0.22 -17.92 10.33
N GLN A 47 0.13 -18.83 9.41
CA GLN A 47 1.07 -19.94 9.67
C GLN A 47 2.47 -19.39 9.98
N PHE A 48 3.00 -18.52 9.11
CA PHE A 48 4.33 -17.93 9.30
C PHE A 48 4.44 -17.16 10.62
N ALA A 49 3.37 -16.44 11.01
CA ALA A 49 3.33 -15.75 12.29
C ALA A 49 3.18 -16.70 13.49
N SER A 50 2.42 -17.78 13.33
CA SER A 50 2.25 -18.81 14.36
C SER A 50 3.56 -19.55 14.63
N ASP A 51 4.38 -19.78 13.61
CA ASP A 51 5.73 -20.36 13.75
C ASP A 51 6.68 -19.45 14.57
N LEU A 52 6.43 -18.14 14.53
CA LEU A 52 7.10 -17.12 15.34
C LEU A 52 6.44 -16.90 16.72
N GLY A 53 5.38 -17.66 17.05
CA GLY A 53 4.65 -17.57 18.32
C GLY A 53 3.59 -16.45 18.39
N PHE A 54 3.29 -15.77 17.28
CA PHE A 54 2.33 -14.67 17.23
C PHE A 54 0.99 -15.10 16.60
N LYS A 55 -0.12 -14.82 17.28
CA LYS A 55 -1.46 -14.93 16.67
C LYS A 55 -1.79 -13.61 15.98
N ILE A 56 -1.92 -13.62 14.66
CA ILE A 56 -2.35 -12.43 13.89
C ILE A 56 -3.87 -12.44 13.68
N ALA A 57 -4.47 -13.60 13.43
CA ALA A 57 -5.92 -13.75 13.27
C ALA A 57 -6.69 -13.17 14.46
N TYR A 58 -7.70 -12.35 14.20
CA TYR A 58 -8.62 -11.81 15.21
C TYR A 58 -7.94 -11.01 16.35
N THR A 59 -6.73 -10.53 16.13
CA THR A 59 -6.03 -9.65 17.08
C THR A 59 -6.09 -8.19 16.61
N PRO A 60 -5.97 -7.21 17.52
CA PRO A 60 -5.84 -5.81 17.14
C PRO A 60 -4.73 -5.58 16.10
N LEU A 61 -3.59 -6.26 16.24
CA LEU A 61 -2.48 -6.20 15.28
C LEU A 61 -2.88 -6.67 13.89
N GLY A 62 -3.55 -7.81 13.78
CA GLY A 62 -4.03 -8.32 12.49
C GLY A 62 -5.07 -7.40 11.84
N ILE A 63 -5.97 -6.82 12.64
CA ILE A 63 -6.95 -5.85 12.16
C ILE A 63 -6.25 -4.59 11.67
N THR A 64 -5.26 -4.06 12.40
CA THR A 64 -4.47 -2.90 11.97
C THR A 64 -3.75 -3.16 10.64
N LEU A 65 -3.13 -4.33 10.48
CA LEU A 65 -2.47 -4.71 9.23
C LEU A 65 -3.46 -4.84 8.07
N ALA A 66 -4.61 -5.48 8.30
CA ALA A 66 -5.68 -5.60 7.32
C ALA A 66 -6.20 -4.24 6.88
N LEU A 67 -6.51 -3.35 7.84
CA LEU A 67 -6.97 -1.98 7.55
C LEU A 67 -5.92 -1.17 6.81
N THR A 68 -4.64 -1.33 7.17
CA THR A 68 -3.53 -0.69 6.47
C THR A 68 -3.49 -1.13 4.99
N PHE A 69 -3.65 -2.43 4.73
CA PHE A 69 -3.66 -2.97 3.37
C PHE A 69 -4.84 -2.44 2.54
N VAL A 70 -6.03 -2.30 3.15
CA VAL A 70 -7.21 -1.73 2.48
C VAL A 70 -7.07 -0.21 2.25
N THR A 71 -6.44 0.53 3.16
CA THR A 71 -6.28 2.00 3.04
C THR A 71 -5.11 2.43 2.18
N LEU A 72 -4.07 1.61 2.06
CA LEU A 72 -2.88 1.88 1.25
C LEU A 72 -3.20 2.32 -0.20
N PRO A 73 -4.03 1.61 -1.00
CA PRO A 73 -4.35 2.02 -2.37
C PRO A 73 -4.95 3.41 -2.46
N ILE A 74 -5.82 3.76 -1.51
CA ILE A 74 -6.50 5.06 -1.48
C ILE A 74 -5.46 6.16 -1.31
N VAL A 75 -4.59 6.02 -0.31
CA VAL A 75 -3.51 6.99 -0.04
C VAL A 75 -2.57 7.12 -1.24
N VAL A 76 -2.18 6.00 -1.84
CA VAL A 76 -1.27 6.00 -3.01
C VAL A 76 -1.90 6.76 -4.19
N ARG A 77 -3.16 6.48 -4.53
CA ARG A 77 -3.86 7.16 -5.63
C ARG A 77 -4.04 8.65 -5.37
N THR A 78 -4.38 9.04 -4.14
CA THR A 78 -4.49 10.46 -3.77
C THR A 78 -3.16 11.19 -3.92
N VAL A 79 -2.06 10.59 -3.46
CA VAL A 79 -0.72 11.21 -3.60
C VAL A 79 -0.28 11.29 -5.07
N GLN A 80 -0.60 10.28 -5.88
CA GLN A 80 -0.35 10.30 -7.32
C GLN A 80 -1.10 11.44 -8.02
N GLN A 81 -2.39 11.63 -7.68
CA GLN A 81 -3.20 12.73 -8.23
C GLN A 81 -2.63 14.09 -7.86
N VAL A 82 -2.31 14.31 -6.57
CA VAL A 82 -1.72 15.59 -6.11
C VAL A 82 -0.42 15.91 -6.85
N ARG A 83 0.42 14.92 -7.13
CA ARG A 83 1.66 15.15 -7.89
C ARG A 83 1.39 15.46 -9.37
N ALA A 84 0.41 14.81 -9.98
CA ALA A 84 0.03 15.08 -11.37
C ALA A 84 -0.55 16.50 -11.55
N ASP A 85 -1.17 17.05 -10.52
CA ASP A 85 -1.75 18.39 -10.52
C ASP A 85 -0.71 19.51 -10.34
N ILE A 86 0.53 19.20 -9.92
CA ILE A 86 1.58 20.22 -9.73
C ILE A 86 2.12 20.65 -11.11
N PRO A 87 1.98 21.93 -11.50
CA PRO A 87 2.52 22.42 -12.75
C PRO A 87 4.04 22.35 -12.75
N LYS A 88 4.62 22.03 -13.91
CA LYS A 88 6.06 21.89 -14.06
C LYS A 88 6.81 23.19 -13.76
N GLU A 89 6.18 24.35 -14.00
CA GLU A 89 6.79 25.66 -13.69
C GLU A 89 7.03 25.84 -12.18
N VAL A 90 6.23 25.20 -11.33
CA VAL A 90 6.41 25.26 -9.87
C VAL A 90 7.63 24.45 -9.45
N GLU A 91 7.89 23.31 -10.09
CA GLU A 91 9.10 22.52 -9.86
C GLU A 91 10.36 23.27 -10.34
N GLU A 92 10.27 23.92 -11.50
CA GLU A 92 11.37 24.72 -12.06
C GLU A 92 11.66 25.97 -11.21
N ALA A 93 10.63 26.67 -10.72
CA ALA A 93 10.79 27.81 -9.81
C ALA A 93 11.41 27.39 -8.47
N ALA A 94 10.99 26.26 -7.91
CA ALA A 94 11.59 25.70 -6.70
C ALA A 94 13.07 25.34 -6.92
N ALA A 95 13.41 24.76 -8.07
CA ALA A 95 14.79 24.46 -8.44
C ALA A 95 15.65 25.73 -8.58
N CYS A 96 15.12 26.79 -9.20
CA CYS A 96 15.77 28.10 -9.31
C CYS A 96 16.00 28.76 -7.93
N LEU A 97 15.12 28.52 -6.96
CA LEU A 97 15.26 29.00 -5.57
C LEU A 97 16.15 28.11 -4.70
N GLY A 98 16.82 27.10 -5.27
CA GLY A 98 17.79 26.26 -4.59
C GLY A 98 17.21 24.99 -3.97
N ALA A 99 15.92 24.67 -4.20
CA ALA A 99 15.38 23.38 -3.82
C ALA A 99 15.97 22.28 -4.71
N ARG A 100 16.41 21.18 -4.10
CA ARG A 100 16.89 19.99 -4.84
C ARG A 100 15.78 18.94 -4.82
N PRO A 101 15.55 18.21 -5.92
CA PRO A 101 14.67 17.05 -5.86
C PRO A 101 15.28 16.05 -4.87
N LEU A 102 14.58 15.83 -3.75
CA LEU A 102 14.84 14.72 -2.83
C LEU A 102 14.64 13.39 -3.54
#